data_AF-F7VDK5-F1
#
_entry.id   AF-F7VDK5-F1
#
_cell.length_a   1.000
_cell.length_b   1.000
_cell.length_c   1.000
_cell.angle_alpha   90.00
_cell.angle_beta   90.00
_cell.angle_gamma   90.00
#
_symmetry.space_group_name_H-M   'P 1'
#
loop_
_entity.id
_entity.type
_entity.pdbx_description
1 polymer ?
#
loop_
_entity_poly.entity_id
_entity_poly.type
_entity_poly.pdbx_seq_one_letter_code
_entity_poly.pdbx_strand_id
1 'polypeptide(L)'
;MEQITTDSCRKFHTDHVALRLLCTYYGPGTEWLSTTQGQTAASPSPEDDFALIHRIPAGHIALLEGNKGPHANGQGVVHRSPPLSHLPMSERLRVLLTIDEPTACGMADEHNPTVRP
;
A
#
# COMPACT_ATOMS: atom_id res chain seq x y z
N MET A 1 11.97 -0.64 -8.27
CA MET A 1 12.04 -1.68 -7.22
C MET A 1 12.91 -1.15 -6.11
N GLU A 2 12.50 -1.33 -4.85
CA GLU A 2 13.14 -0.75 -3.68
C GLU A 2 13.64 -1.85 -2.73
N GLN A 3 14.81 -1.61 -2.13
CA GLN A 3 15.34 -2.41 -1.03
C GLN A 3 15.06 -1.68 0.29
N ILE A 4 14.29 -2.32 1.17
CA ILE A 4 13.86 -1.75 2.45
C ILE A 4 14.49 -2.58 3.58
N THR A 5 15.25 -1.91 4.44
CA THR A 5 15.95 -2.51 5.59
C THR A 5 15.55 -1.89 6.94
N THR A 6 14.63 -0.93 6.90
CA THR A 6 14.13 -0.16 8.05
C THR A 6 12.60 -0.19 8.08
N ASP A 7 11.98 0.45 9.07
CA ASP A 7 10.51 0.52 9.20
C ASP A 7 9.89 1.64 8.33
N SER A 8 10.28 1.70 7.06
CA SER A 8 9.67 2.60 6.06
C SER A 8 8.21 2.22 5.82
N CYS A 9 7.32 3.23 5.78
CA CYS A 9 5.88 3.04 5.60
C CYS A 9 5.21 2.10 6.61
N ARG A 10 5.72 2.04 7.86
CA ARG A 10 5.18 1.19 8.94
C ARG A 10 3.82 1.61 9.50
N LYS A 11 3.41 2.86 9.26
CA LYS A 11 2.13 3.37 9.73
C LYS A 11 1.06 3.01 8.70
N PHE A 12 -0.10 2.59 9.17
CA PHE A 12 -1.26 2.42 8.30
C PHE A 12 -1.61 3.76 7.64
N HIS A 13 -1.72 3.73 6.32
CA HIS A 13 -2.07 4.89 5.51
C HIS A 13 -2.80 4.45 4.25
N THR A 14 -3.41 5.41 3.57
CA THR A 14 -3.90 5.26 2.21
C THR A 14 -2.98 6.10 1.32
N ASP A 15 -2.66 5.60 0.13
CA ASP A 15 -1.84 6.36 -0.80
C ASP A 15 -2.58 7.54 -1.42
N HIS A 16 -1.82 8.58 -1.76
CA HIS A 16 -2.33 9.80 -2.40
C HIS A 16 -2.28 9.74 -3.93
N VAL A 17 -2.67 8.59 -4.46
CA VAL A 17 -2.70 8.20 -5.87
C VAL A 17 -4.07 7.59 -6.17
N ALA A 18 -4.42 7.37 -7.44
CA ALA A 18 -5.67 6.70 -7.79
C ALA A 18 -5.54 5.18 -7.63
N LEU A 19 -4.44 4.58 -8.09
CA LEU A 19 -4.25 3.14 -8.07
C LEU A 19 -2.77 2.76 -8.00
N ARG A 20 -2.38 2.03 -6.96
CA ARG A 20 -1.02 1.50 -6.83
C ARG A 20 -0.98 0.00 -6.95
N LEU A 21 -0.05 -0.51 -7.76
CA LEU A 21 0.36 -1.90 -7.73
C LEU A 21 1.50 -2.09 -6.74
N LEU A 22 1.35 -3.05 -5.82
CA LEU A 22 2.41 -3.52 -4.94
C LEU A 22 2.69 -5.01 -5.15
N CYS A 23 3.97 -5.37 -5.18
CA CYS A 23 4.41 -6.76 -5.11
C CYS A 23 5.67 -6.87 -4.24
N THR A 24 5.57 -7.60 -3.12
CA THR A 24 6.74 -7.89 -2.29
C THR A 24 7.43 -9.13 -2.84
N TYR A 25 8.63 -8.98 -3.41
CA TYR A 25 9.37 -10.10 -3.99
C TYR A 25 10.13 -10.93 -2.94
N TYR A 26 10.57 -10.28 -1.87
CA TYR A 26 11.29 -10.92 -0.77
C TYR A 26 10.98 -10.23 0.55
N GLY A 27 10.96 -11.00 1.64
CA GLY A 27 10.66 -10.50 2.99
C GLY A 27 9.16 -10.43 3.31
N PRO A 28 8.79 -9.80 4.45
CA PRO A 28 7.40 -9.68 4.89
C PRO A 28 6.54 -8.92 3.87
N GLY A 29 5.42 -9.50 3.47
CA GLY A 29 4.51 -8.89 2.52
C GLY A 29 3.67 -7.74 3.08
N THR A 30 3.10 -6.92 2.20
CA THR A 30 2.27 -5.74 2.57
C THR A 30 1.11 -6.15 3.48
N GLU A 31 0.87 -5.36 4.53
CA GLU A 31 -0.30 -5.51 5.41
C GLU A 31 -1.40 -4.53 5.01
N TRP A 32 -2.65 -4.95 5.08
CA TRP A 32 -3.82 -4.12 4.78
C TRP A 32 -4.98 -4.43 5.72
N LEU A 33 -5.91 -3.50 5.87
CA LEU A 33 -7.08 -3.65 6.72
C LEU A 33 -8.31 -4.01 5.89
N SER A 34 -9.05 -5.03 6.31
CA SER A 34 -10.37 -5.29 5.76
C SER A 34 -11.33 -4.22 6.25
N THR A 35 -11.74 -3.32 5.36
CA THR A 35 -12.70 -2.28 5.67
C THR A 35 -14.10 -2.89 5.78
N THR A 36 -14.50 -3.30 6.98
CA THR A 36 -15.93 -3.22 7.31
C THR A 36 -16.28 -1.72 7.28
N GLN A 37 -17.28 -1.36 6.46
CA GLN A 37 -17.57 0.04 6.10
C GLN A 37 -17.42 1.01 7.29
N GLY A 38 -16.43 1.92 7.22
CA GLY A 38 -16.24 2.98 8.22
C GLY A 38 -14.88 3.04 8.91
N GLN A 39 -14.00 2.03 8.73
CA GLN A 39 -12.63 2.12 9.24
C GLN A 39 -11.75 2.94 8.30
N THR A 40 -11.29 4.09 8.76
CA THR A 40 -10.34 4.97 8.07
C THR A 40 -8.99 4.90 8.77
N ALA A 41 -7.91 5.40 8.15
CA ALA A 41 -6.64 5.58 8.83
C ALA A 41 -6.72 6.51 10.07
N ALA A 42 -7.83 7.25 10.24
CA ALA A 42 -8.11 8.11 11.39
C ALA A 42 -9.02 7.47 12.46
N SER A 43 -9.51 6.24 12.23
CA SER A 43 -10.27 5.48 13.23
C SER A 43 -9.35 5.09 14.42
N PRO A 44 -9.91 4.85 15.64
CA PRO A 44 -9.12 4.38 16.77
C PRO A 44 -8.27 3.17 16.39
N SER A 45 -7.08 3.09 16.99
CA SER A 45 -5.89 2.51 16.38
C SER A 45 -6.17 1.11 15.80
N PRO A 46 -6.07 0.92 14.47
CA PRO A 46 -6.30 -0.38 13.85
C PRO A 46 -5.31 -1.47 14.31
N GLU A 47 -4.27 -1.05 15.03
CA GLU A 47 -3.28 -1.90 15.67
C GLU A 47 -3.78 -2.58 16.95
N ASP A 48 -4.89 -2.10 17.55
CA ASP A 48 -5.50 -2.73 18.72
C ASP A 48 -6.28 -4.00 18.38
N ASP A 49 -6.72 -4.15 17.13
CA ASP A 49 -7.44 -5.34 16.65
C ASP A 49 -6.69 -6.04 15.50
N PHE A 50 -5.74 -6.89 15.89
CA PHE A 50 -4.95 -7.72 14.98
C PHE A 50 -5.81 -8.61 14.06
N ALA A 51 -7.07 -8.92 14.41
CA ALA A 51 -7.94 -9.75 13.57
C ALA A 51 -8.34 -9.06 12.26
N LEU A 52 -8.18 -7.72 12.18
CA LEU A 52 -8.49 -6.93 11.00
C LEU A 52 -7.31 -6.78 10.04
N ILE A 53 -6.10 -7.16 10.47
CA ILE A 53 -4.87 -7.02 9.69
C ILE A 53 -4.68 -8.26 8.83
N HIS A 54 -4.78 -8.07 7.52
CA HIS A 54 -4.47 -9.08 6.52
C HIS A 54 -3.10 -8.82 5.91
N ARG A 55 -2.45 -9.88 5.44
CA ARG A 55 -1.15 -9.79 4.76
C ARG A 55 -1.23 -10.34 3.35
N ILE A 56 -0.75 -9.57 2.38
CA ILE A 56 -0.50 -10.01 1.01
C ILE A 56 0.82 -10.80 1.03
N PRO A 57 0.85 -12.11 0.69
CA PRO A 57 2.10 -12.89 0.71
C PRO A 57 3.15 -12.37 -0.27
N ALA A 58 4.42 -12.72 -0.03
CA ALA A 58 5.47 -12.44 -1.00
C ALA A 58 5.18 -13.16 -2.33
N GLY A 59 5.52 -12.52 -3.46
CA GLY A 59 5.23 -12.99 -4.81
C GLY A 59 3.80 -12.72 -5.30
N HIS A 60 2.89 -12.26 -4.42
CA HIS A 60 1.53 -11.89 -4.82
C HIS A 60 1.47 -10.43 -5.25
N ILE A 61 0.61 -10.16 -6.23
CA ILE A 61 0.34 -8.82 -6.75
C ILE A 61 -0.93 -8.29 -6.07
N ALA A 62 -0.85 -7.07 -5.55
CA ALA A 62 -2.00 -6.33 -5.05
C ALA A 62 -2.19 -5.04 -5.84
N LEU A 63 -3.43 -4.77 -6.23
CA LEU A 63 -3.88 -3.49 -6.77
C LEU A 63 -4.65 -2.78 -5.66
N LEU A 64 -4.14 -1.64 -5.21
CA LEU A 64 -4.68 -0.88 -4.10
C LEU A 64 -5.24 0.44 -4.61
N GLU A 65 -6.55 0.63 -4.46
CA GLU A 65 -7.17 1.92 -4.75
C GLU A 65 -6.73 2.94 -3.69
N GLY A 66 -6.16 4.06 -4.13
CA GLY A 66 -5.76 5.15 -3.25
C GLY A 66 -6.87 6.18 -3.06
N ASN A 67 -6.60 7.25 -2.30
CA ASN A 67 -7.63 8.23 -1.94
C ASN A 67 -8.06 9.17 -3.09
N LYS A 68 -7.34 9.16 -4.22
CA LYS A 68 -7.74 9.84 -5.47
C LYS A 68 -8.54 8.91 -6.40
N GLY A 69 -8.78 7.66 -6.00
CA GLY A 69 -9.54 6.70 -6.77
C GLY A 69 -11.00 7.13 -6.96
N PRO A 70 -11.61 6.84 -8.12
CA PRO A 70 -12.98 7.26 -8.43
C PRO A 70 -14.01 6.57 -7.53
N HIS A 71 -13.71 5.41 -6.95
CA HIS A 71 -14.63 4.65 -6.10
C HIS A 71 -14.25 4.73 -4.63
N ALA A 72 -13.08 5.27 -4.32
CA ALA A 72 -12.60 5.40 -2.95
C ALA A 72 -13.50 6.29 -2.09
N ASN A 73 -14.18 7.31 -2.64
CA ASN A 73 -14.91 8.33 -1.86
C ASN A 73 -14.06 8.93 -0.72
N GLY A 74 -12.76 9.10 -0.95
CA GLY A 74 -11.77 9.52 0.06
C GLY A 74 -11.31 8.43 1.04
N GLN A 75 -11.76 7.18 0.87
CA GLN A 75 -11.48 6.01 1.70
C GLN A 75 -10.80 4.90 0.88
N GLY A 76 -9.60 5.16 0.35
CA GLY A 76 -8.82 4.11 -0.34
C GLY A 76 -8.29 3.05 0.63
N VAL A 77 -7.71 1.97 0.08
CA VAL A 77 -7.24 0.82 0.86
C VAL A 77 -6.17 1.23 1.87
N VAL A 78 -6.47 1.00 3.15
CA VAL A 78 -5.55 1.26 4.25
C VAL A 78 -4.53 0.13 4.34
N HIS A 79 -3.25 0.47 4.21
CA HIS A 79 -2.17 -0.51 4.15
C HIS A 79 -0.87 0.03 4.76
N ARG A 80 0.10 -0.87 4.96
CA ARG A 80 1.45 -0.56 5.47
C ARG A 80 2.47 -1.60 5.04
N SER A 81 3.74 -1.23 5.14
CA SER A 81 4.82 -2.22 5.27
C SER A 81 4.83 -2.75 6.71
N PRO A 82 4.96 -4.07 6.94
CA PRO A 82 5.19 -4.59 8.28
C PRO A 82 6.50 -4.01 8.86
N PRO A 83 6.55 -3.66 10.15
CA PRO A 83 7.80 -3.26 10.79
C PRO A 83 8.85 -4.39 10.71
N LEU A 84 10.04 -4.07 10.23
CA LEU A 84 11.17 -5.00 10.15
C LEU A 84 12.00 -5.00 11.43
N SER A 85 11.95 -3.94 12.23
CA SER A 85 12.74 -3.79 13.46
C SER A 85 12.48 -4.87 14.51
N HIS A 86 11.34 -5.56 14.45
CA HIS A 86 11.03 -6.71 15.32
C HIS A 86 11.65 -8.03 14.85
N LEU A 87 12.14 -8.10 13.61
CA LEU A 87 12.76 -9.31 13.06
C LEU A 87 14.24 -9.41 13.44
N PRO A 88 14.82 -10.64 13.42
CA PRO A 88 16.27 -10.83 13.46
C PRO A 88 16.97 -10.02 12.38
N MET A 89 18.17 -9.50 12.64
CA MET A 89 18.91 -8.66 11.67
C MET A 89 19.09 -9.34 10.30
N SER A 90 19.28 -10.66 10.28
CA SER A 90 19.39 -11.48 9.06
C SER A 90 18.12 -11.49 8.19
N GLU A 91 16.98 -11.09 8.75
CA GLU A 91 15.66 -11.11 8.10
C GLU A 91 15.10 -9.70 7.84
N ARG A 92 15.85 -8.64 8.20
CA ARG A 92 15.46 -7.23 7.98
C ARG A 92 15.71 -6.77 6.55
N LEU A 93 15.15 -7.50 5.60
CA LEU A 93 15.21 -7.18 4.19
C LEU A 93 13.85 -7.42 3.57
N ARG A 94 13.32 -6.38 2.93
CA ARG A 94 12.15 -6.47 2.09
C ARG A 94 12.47 -5.87 0.72
N VAL A 95 12.09 -6.57 -0.34
CA VAL A 95 12.24 -6.09 -1.72
C VAL A 95 10.86 -5.86 -2.29
N LEU A 96 10.53 -4.59 -2.56
CA LEU A 96 9.20 -4.17 -3.01
C LEU A 96 9.26 -3.61 -4.43
N LEU A 97 8.35 -4.08 -5.29
CA LEU A 97 8.00 -3.39 -6.52
C LEU A 97 6.75 -2.56 -6.30
N THR A 98 6.84 -1.30 -6.67
CA THR A 98 5.75 -0.33 -6.68
C THR A 98 5.61 0.20 -8.11
N ILE A 99 4.38 0.18 -8.63
CA ILE A 99 4.03 0.83 -9.89
C ILE A 99 2.78 1.67 -9.63
N ASP A 100 2.86 2.94 -9.96
CA ASP A 100 1.77 3.88 -9.79
C ASP A 100 1.03 4.08 -11.11
N GLU A 101 -0.21 4.54 -11.04
CA GLU A 101 -0.88 5.02 -12.25
C GLU A 101 -0.11 6.20 -12.89
N PRO A 102 -0.20 6.39 -14.22
CA PRO A 102 0.62 7.36 -14.94
C PRO A 102 0.54 8.81 -14.43
N THR A 103 -0.61 9.20 -13.86
CA THR A 103 -0.87 10.56 -13.37
C THR A 103 -0.37 10.80 -11.95
N ALA A 104 0.13 9.78 -11.24
CA ALA A 104 0.63 9.91 -9.86
C ALA A 104 1.78 10.92 -9.72
N CYS A 105 2.59 11.11 -10.76
CA CYS A 105 3.73 12.03 -10.78
C CYS A 105 3.37 13.46 -11.24
N GLY A 106 2.09 13.78 -11.39
CA GLY A 106 1.65 15.08 -11.90
C GLY A 106 1.90 15.28 -13.39
N MET A 107 2.12 14.21 -14.15
CA MET A 107 2.08 14.27 -15.61
C MET A 107 0.65 14.61 -16.02
N ALA A 108 0.45 15.82 -16.54
CA ALA A 108 -0.83 16.31 -17.00
C ALA A 108 -1.44 15.36 -18.05
N ASP A 109 -2.77 15.26 -18.05
CA ASP A 109 -3.57 14.39 -18.93
C ASP A 109 -3.24 14.55 -20.42
N GLU A 110 -2.66 15.67 -20.83
CA GLU A 110 -2.29 16.00 -22.22
C GLU A 110 -1.28 15.03 -22.86
N HIS A 111 -0.58 14.20 -22.09
CA HIS A 111 0.39 13.23 -22.62
C HIS A 111 0.04 11.76 -22.32
N ASN A 112 -1.19 11.44 -21.88
CA ASN A 112 -1.58 10.07 -21.60
C ASN A 112 -2.12 9.35 -22.86
N PRO A 113 -1.35 8.45 -23.51
CA PRO A 113 -1.78 7.78 -24.75
C PRO A 113 -2.92 6.76 -24.53
N THR A 114 -3.32 6.51 -23.28
CA THR A 114 -4.37 5.54 -22.94
C THR A 114 -5.75 6.14 -22.73
N VAL A 115 -5.89 7.47 -22.68
CA VAL A 115 -7.21 8.12 -22.70
C VAL A 115 -7.65 8.24 -24.16
N ARG A 116 -8.51 7.32 -24.62
CA ARG A 116 -9.25 7.52 -25.88
C ARG A 116 -10.46 8.42 -25.60
N PRO A 117 -10.79 9.35 -26.52
CA PRO A 117 -11.93 10.26 -26.38
C PRO A 117 -13.27 9.51 -26.35
#